data_AF-A0A7G8T8S4-F1
#
_entry.id   AF-A0A7G8T8S4-F1
#
_cell.length_a   1.000
_cell.length_b   1.000
_cell.length_c   1.000
_cell.angle_alpha   90.00
_cell.angle_beta   90.00
_cell.angle_gamma   90.00
#
_symmetry.space_group_name_H-M   'P 1'
#
loop_
_entity.id
_entity.type
_entity.pdbx_description
1 polymer ?
#
loop_
_entity_poly.entity_id
_entity_poly.type
_entity_poly.pdbx_seq_one_letter_code
_entity_poly.pdbx_strand_id
1 'polypeptide(L)'
;MTEDCLTVQYRSKLRSIDLMDSFERCNEQQEPLYKELLLQDVFTVLIDEISYQADILIARKPYEMPWCNIGITFTTLRKQIAYHAFTLTDTDLIDPVLQTLNVLRQDKRLRDIPIDPVILKAQNSRNRSGYGSSFRGRQLSRPGTLYGETTPYLIQRISLHE
;
A
#
# COMPACT_ATOMS: atom_id res chain seq x y z
N MET A 1 -16.45 -18.23 8.21
CA MET A 1 -15.58 -17.25 8.86
C MET A 1 -14.73 -16.65 7.76
N THR A 2 -15.18 -15.55 7.16
CA THR A 2 -14.36 -14.80 6.20
C THR A 2 -13.30 -14.08 7.02
N GLU A 3 -12.04 -14.47 6.83
CA GLU A 3 -10.92 -13.67 7.30
C GLU A 3 -10.97 -12.35 6.52
N ASP A 4 -11.51 -11.30 7.13
CA ASP A 4 -11.71 -9.99 6.47
C ASP A 4 -10.38 -9.28 6.11
N CYS A 5 -9.24 -9.83 6.57
CA CYS A 5 -7.90 -9.31 6.35
C CYS A 5 -6.96 -10.39 5.80
N LEU A 6 -6.28 -10.08 4.69
CA LEU A 6 -5.20 -10.88 4.15
C LEU A 6 -3.88 -10.48 4.84
N THR A 7 -3.26 -11.40 5.59
CA THR A 7 -1.98 -11.14 6.25
C THR A 7 -0.81 -11.71 5.43
N VAL A 8 0.20 -10.89 5.17
CA VAL A 8 1.38 -11.30 4.39
C VAL A 8 2.66 -10.77 5.01
N GLN A 9 3.62 -11.67 5.24
CA GLN A 9 4.98 -11.30 5.58
C GLN A 9 5.64 -10.52 4.44
N TYR A 10 6.07 -9.29 4.70
CA TYR A 10 6.76 -8.51 3.70
C TYR A 10 8.15 -9.11 3.42
N ARG A 11 8.42 -9.42 2.14
CA ARG A 11 9.70 -9.99 1.69
C ARG A 11 10.15 -9.29 0.41
N SER A 12 11.43 -9.04 0.23
CA SER A 12 11.96 -8.44 -1.02
C SER A 12 11.67 -9.26 -2.28
N LYS A 13 11.38 -10.56 -2.19
CA LYS A 13 11.01 -11.33 -3.38
C LYS A 13 9.51 -11.31 -3.69
N LEU A 14 8.69 -10.70 -2.83
CA LEU A 14 7.26 -10.59 -3.04
C LEU A 14 6.99 -9.73 -4.28
N ARG A 15 6.37 -10.32 -5.30
CA ARG A 15 5.93 -9.57 -6.48
C ARG A 15 4.68 -8.80 -6.10
N SER A 16 4.71 -7.47 -6.26
CA SER A 16 3.57 -6.61 -5.91
C SER A 16 2.30 -7.01 -6.65
N ILE A 17 2.42 -7.47 -7.90
CA ILE A 17 1.27 -7.91 -8.69
C ILE A 17 0.61 -9.16 -8.08
N ASP A 18 1.38 -10.21 -7.77
CA ASP A 18 0.82 -11.43 -7.17
C ASP A 18 0.14 -11.15 -5.81
N LEU A 19 0.73 -10.24 -5.03
CA LEU A 19 0.18 -9.76 -3.77
C LEU A 19 -1.15 -9.04 -3.98
N MET A 20 -1.20 -8.06 -4.90
CA MET A 20 -2.43 -7.31 -5.18
C MET A 20 -3.49 -8.20 -5.80
N ASP A 21 -3.13 -9.14 -6.68
CA ASP A 21 -4.06 -10.12 -7.25
C ASP A 21 -4.66 -11.00 -6.16
N SER A 22 -3.85 -11.44 -5.20
CA SER A 22 -4.31 -12.24 -4.05
C SER A 22 -5.25 -11.44 -3.16
N PHE A 23 -4.90 -10.18 -2.88
CA PHE A 23 -5.73 -9.26 -2.09
C PHE A 23 -7.06 -8.95 -2.78
N GLU A 24 -7.04 -8.81 -4.11
CA GLU A 24 -8.22 -8.51 -4.91
C GLU A 24 -9.13 -9.71 -5.18
N ARG A 25 -8.74 -10.93 -4.78
CA ARG A 25 -9.56 -12.13 -5.02
C ARG A 25 -10.99 -11.95 -4.53
N CYS A 26 -11.91 -12.48 -5.32
CA CYS A 26 -13.32 -12.54 -5.00
C CYS A 26 -13.76 -13.99 -4.78
N ASN A 27 -14.85 -14.17 -4.03
CA ASN A 27 -15.56 -15.45 -3.93
C ASN A 27 -16.33 -15.75 -5.24
N GLU A 28 -17.06 -16.87 -5.27
CA GLU A 28 -17.86 -17.29 -6.42
C GLU A 28 -18.96 -16.26 -6.78
N GLN A 29 -19.44 -15.51 -5.79
CA GLN A 29 -20.44 -14.44 -5.92
C GLN A 29 -19.84 -13.10 -6.37
N GLN A 30 -18.55 -13.07 -6.74
CA GLN A 30 -17.80 -11.85 -7.12
C GLN A 30 -17.61 -10.83 -5.98
N GLU A 31 -17.85 -11.22 -4.73
CA GLU A 31 -17.62 -10.37 -3.57
C GLU A 31 -16.16 -10.48 -3.11
N PRO A 32 -15.55 -9.36 -2.67
CA PRO A 32 -14.20 -9.37 -2.09
C PRO A 32 -14.03 -10.41 -1.00
N LEU A 33 -13.01 -11.29 -1.11
CA LEU A 33 -12.63 -12.19 -0.02
C LEU A 33 -11.99 -11.44 1.15
N TYR A 34 -11.25 -10.37 0.84
CA TYR A 34 -10.50 -9.58 1.81
C TYR A 34 -10.83 -8.10 1.63
N LYS A 35 -11.11 -7.41 2.74
CA LYS A 35 -11.31 -5.96 2.77
C LYS A 35 -10.01 -5.23 3.05
N GLU A 36 -9.15 -5.87 3.84
CA GLU A 36 -7.88 -5.34 4.32
C GLU A 36 -6.71 -6.28 3.97
N LEU A 37 -5.53 -5.68 3.89
CA LEU A 37 -4.25 -6.34 3.67
C LEU A 37 -3.29 -5.85 4.76
N LEU A 38 -2.84 -6.75 5.61
CA LEU A 38 -1.79 -6.49 6.59
C LEU A 38 -0.45 -6.94 6.02
N LEU A 39 0.44 -6.00 5.74
CA LEU A 39 1.83 -6.28 5.41
C LEU A 39 2.65 -6.26 6.68
N GLN A 40 3.29 -7.39 7.00
CA GLN A 40 4.04 -7.54 8.24
C GLN A 40 5.53 -7.27 8.08
N ASP A 41 6.16 -6.73 9.13
CA ASP A 41 7.60 -6.44 9.22
C ASP A 41 8.14 -5.68 8.00
N VAL A 42 7.46 -4.58 7.66
CA VAL A 42 7.73 -3.84 6.42
C VAL A 42 8.99 -2.99 6.56
N PHE A 43 9.18 -2.36 7.71
CA PHE A 43 10.36 -1.55 8.04
C PHE A 43 10.59 -1.53 9.56
N THR A 44 11.74 -1.02 9.97
CA THR A 44 12.10 -0.92 11.39
C THR A 44 12.05 0.53 11.86
N VAL A 45 11.57 0.77 13.07
CA VAL A 45 11.71 2.04 13.78
C VAL A 45 12.55 1.85 15.03
N LEU A 46 13.59 2.66 15.19
CA LEU A 46 14.45 2.71 16.37
C LEU A 46 13.97 3.82 17.30
N ILE A 47 13.53 3.44 18.49
CA ILE A 47 13.06 4.34 19.55
C ILE A 47 13.88 4.05 20.80
N ASP A 48 14.65 5.03 21.27
CA ASP A 48 15.47 4.90 22.49
C ASP A 48 16.31 3.62 22.50
N GLU A 49 16.98 3.34 21.38
CA GLU A 49 17.83 2.15 21.12
C GLU A 49 17.08 0.81 21.04
N ILE A 50 15.75 0.81 21.17
CA ILE A 50 14.90 -0.37 20.97
C ILE A 50 14.41 -0.41 19.53
N SER A 51 14.50 -1.58 18.91
CA SER A 51 14.05 -1.85 17.54
C SER A 51 12.61 -2.35 17.54
N TYR A 52 11.74 -1.65 16.81
CA TYR A 52 10.36 -2.04 16.58
C TYR A 52 10.14 -2.36 15.10
N GLN A 53 9.53 -3.49 14.80
CA GLN A 53 9.05 -3.82 13.46
C GLN A 53 7.73 -3.11 13.19
N ALA A 54 7.55 -2.63 11.97
CA ALA A 54 6.38 -1.89 11.54
C ALA A 54 5.52 -2.68 10.56
N ASP A 55 4.27 -2.91 10.94
CA ASP A 55 3.23 -3.47 10.10
C ASP A 55 2.43 -2.35 9.43
N ILE A 56 2.02 -2.56 8.18
CA ILE A 56 1.22 -1.62 7.42
C ILE A 56 -0.14 -2.24 7.08
N LEU A 57 -1.23 -1.60 7.52
CA LEU A 57 -2.59 -1.98 7.15
C LEU A 57 -3.05 -1.18 5.93
N ILE A 58 -3.45 -1.91 4.89
CA ILE A 58 -3.92 -1.38 3.62
C ILE A 58 -5.38 -1.79 3.41
N ALA A 59 -6.25 -0.85 3.10
CA ALA A 59 -7.63 -1.14 2.72
C ALA A 59 -7.88 -0.86 1.24
N ARG A 60 -8.91 -1.51 0.69
CA ARG A 60 -9.46 -1.13 -0.61
C ARG A 60 -9.99 0.30 -0.55
N LYS A 61 -9.72 1.10 -1.59
CA LYS A 61 -10.29 2.44 -1.67
C LYS A 61 -11.81 2.35 -1.84
N PRO A 62 -12.63 3.07 -1.03
CA PRO A 62 -14.07 3.12 -1.21
C PRO A 62 -14.45 3.63 -2.61
N TYR A 63 -15.54 3.08 -3.17
CA TYR A 63 -16.06 3.48 -4.48
C TYR A 63 -16.41 4.97 -4.54
N GLU A 64 -16.96 5.51 -3.45
CA GLU A 64 -17.42 6.90 -3.34
C GLU A 64 -16.29 7.93 -3.27
N MET A 65 -15.05 7.50 -2.97
CA MET A 65 -13.92 8.42 -2.89
C MET A 65 -13.52 8.86 -4.31
N PRO A 66 -13.28 10.14 -4.59
CA PRO A 66 -12.86 10.59 -5.92
C PRO A 66 -11.52 9.95 -6.32
N TRP A 67 -11.33 9.72 -7.61
CA TRP A 67 -10.04 9.25 -8.12
C TRP A 67 -8.99 10.36 -7.96
N CYS A 68 -7.85 10.03 -7.37
CA CYS A 68 -6.79 10.98 -7.09
C CYS A 68 -5.47 10.46 -7.68
N ASN A 69 -4.83 11.30 -8.50
CA ASN A 69 -3.52 11.04 -9.08
C ASN A 69 -2.38 11.14 -8.05
N ILE A 70 -2.62 11.85 -6.96
CA ILE A 70 -1.67 12.10 -5.90
C ILE A 70 -1.66 10.89 -4.96
N GLY A 71 -0.50 10.29 -4.79
CA GLY A 71 -0.32 9.07 -3.99
C GLY A 71 1.02 8.40 -4.27
N ILE A 72 1.44 7.54 -3.37
CA ILE A 72 2.69 6.79 -3.45
C ILE A 72 2.49 5.51 -4.26
N THR A 73 3.41 5.17 -5.16
CA THR A 73 3.37 3.85 -5.82
C THR A 73 3.91 2.77 -4.90
N PHE A 74 3.41 1.54 -5.00
CA PHE A 74 3.94 0.40 -4.25
C PHE A 74 5.45 0.21 -4.50
N THR A 75 5.91 0.50 -5.72
CA THR A 75 7.33 0.48 -6.07
C THR A 75 8.14 1.53 -5.31
N THR A 76 7.63 2.77 -5.21
CA THR A 76 8.27 3.84 -4.43
C THR A 76 8.30 3.50 -2.96
N LEU A 77 7.16 3.08 -2.40
CA LEU A 77 7.03 2.64 -1.00
C LEU A 77 8.11 1.60 -0.68
N ARG A 78 8.15 0.52 -1.48
CA ARG A 78 9.14 -0.54 -1.35
C ARG A 78 10.59 -0.07 -1.45
N LYS A 79 10.92 0.81 -2.39
CA LYS A 79 12.30 1.30 -2.56
C LYS A 79 12.79 2.07 -1.33
N GLN A 80 11.91 2.80 -0.67
CA GLN A 80 12.30 3.65 0.46
C GLN A 80 12.29 2.92 1.80
N ILE A 81 11.37 1.97 2.00
CA ILE A 81 11.21 1.33 3.31
C ILE A 81 11.86 -0.05 3.42
N ALA A 82 12.06 -0.75 2.29
CA ALA A 82 12.64 -2.09 2.35
C ALA A 82 14.03 -2.02 2.98
N TYR A 83 14.20 -2.75 4.09
CA TYR A 83 15.45 -2.89 4.83
C TYR A 83 16.01 -1.60 5.43
N HIS A 84 15.19 -0.57 5.57
CA HIS A 84 15.59 0.66 6.26
C HIS A 84 15.12 0.65 7.71
N ALA A 85 16.01 1.06 8.60
CA ALA A 85 15.69 1.38 9.98
C ALA A 85 15.63 2.90 10.10
N PHE A 86 14.48 3.40 10.54
CA PHE A 86 14.25 4.82 10.74
C PHE A 86 14.36 5.18 12.21
N THR A 87 14.83 6.38 12.48
CA THR A 87 14.94 6.98 13.79
C THR A 87 13.92 8.11 13.92
N LEU A 88 13.61 8.51 15.15
CA LEU A 88 12.76 9.68 15.37
C LEU A 88 13.37 10.99 14.85
N THR A 89 14.63 11.04 14.41
CA THR A 89 15.25 12.24 13.85
C THR A 89 15.12 12.37 12.33
N ASP A 90 14.67 11.32 11.63
CA ASP A 90 14.56 11.34 10.17
C ASP A 90 13.40 12.23 9.70
N THR A 91 13.65 13.09 8.72
CA THR A 91 12.71 14.15 8.29
C THR A 91 12.39 14.14 6.81
N ASP A 92 13.29 13.63 5.95
CA ASP A 92 13.10 13.56 4.50
C ASP A 92 12.61 12.18 4.06
N LEU A 93 11.38 11.83 4.45
CA LEU A 93 10.79 10.50 4.24
C LEU A 93 9.46 10.59 3.50
N ILE A 94 9.01 9.46 2.92
CA ILE A 94 7.64 9.35 2.40
C ILE A 94 6.59 9.55 3.49
N ASP A 95 5.49 10.18 3.10
CA ASP A 95 4.38 10.57 3.97
C ASP A 95 3.96 9.54 5.02
N PRO A 96 3.70 8.24 4.71
CA PRO A 96 3.23 7.32 5.73
C PRO A 96 4.26 7.11 6.84
N VAL A 97 5.56 7.02 6.51
CA VAL A 97 6.63 6.86 7.51
C VAL A 97 6.80 8.17 8.29
N LEU A 98 6.80 9.30 7.60
CA LEU A 98 6.96 10.62 8.24
C LEU A 98 5.82 10.90 9.24
N GLN A 99 4.57 10.58 8.88
CA GLN A 99 3.42 10.69 9.78
C GLN A 99 3.59 9.80 11.01
N THR A 100 4.00 8.54 10.83
CA THR A 100 4.30 7.62 11.94
C THR A 100 5.34 8.19 12.90
N LEU A 101 6.46 8.69 12.38
CA LEU A 101 7.51 9.26 13.21
C LEU A 101 7.05 10.55 13.91
N ASN A 102 6.24 11.38 13.26
CA ASN A 102 5.68 12.59 13.87
C ASN A 102 4.78 12.29 15.07
N VAL A 103 3.95 11.24 14.98
CA VAL A 103 3.12 10.79 16.10
C VAL A 103 4.01 10.26 17.24
N LEU A 104 5.02 9.44 16.93
CA LEU A 104 5.93 8.87 17.93
C LEU A 104 6.82 9.90 18.62
N ARG A 105 7.16 11.01 17.94
CA ARG A 105 7.84 12.16 18.56
C ARG A 105 7.00 12.79 19.68
N GLN A 106 5.67 12.75 19.57
CA GLN A 106 4.75 13.28 20.57
C GLN A 106 4.49 12.27 21.69
N ASP A 107 4.28 11.00 21.34
CA ASP A 107 4.12 9.91 22.30
C ASP A 107 4.80 8.62 21.83
N LYS A 108 5.97 8.34 22.41
CA LYS A 108 6.78 7.15 22.12
C LYS A 108 6.14 5.83 22.56
N ARG A 109 5.06 5.85 23.34
CA ARG A 109 4.38 4.63 23.85
C ARG A 109 3.35 4.10 22.89
N LEU A 110 2.94 4.88 21.89
CA LEU A 110 1.98 4.44 20.89
C LEU A 110 2.56 3.29 20.07
N ARG A 111 1.77 2.23 19.93
CA ARG A 111 2.08 1.04 19.12
C ARG A 111 1.09 0.84 17.99
N ASP A 112 -0.05 1.52 18.07
CA ASP A 112 -1.07 1.57 17.04
C ASP A 112 -1.21 3.02 16.59
N ILE A 113 -0.79 3.32 15.37
CA ILE A 113 -0.67 4.68 14.87
C ILE A 113 -1.64 4.82 13.69
N PRO A 114 -2.81 5.46 13.91
CA PRO A 114 -3.64 5.89 12.79
C PRO A 114 -2.88 6.94 12.00
N ILE A 115 -2.86 6.81 10.69
CA ILE A 115 -2.29 7.81 9.80
C ILE A 115 -3.42 8.44 8.98
N ASP A 116 -3.22 9.69 8.56
CA ASP A 116 -4.11 10.28 7.58
C ASP A 116 -4.06 9.42 6.30
N PRO A 117 -5.20 9.08 5.69
CA PRO A 117 -5.24 8.11 4.60
C PRO A 117 -4.28 8.45 3.46
N VAL A 118 -3.24 7.64 3.29
CA VAL A 118 -2.29 7.79 2.18
C VAL A 118 -2.72 6.89 1.03
N ILE A 119 -2.88 7.47 -0.17
CA ILE A 119 -3.21 6.68 -1.36
C ILE A 119 -1.99 5.88 -1.80
N LEU A 120 -2.14 4.56 -1.80
CA LEU A 120 -1.19 3.60 -2.35
C LEU A 120 -1.64 3.18 -3.74
N LYS A 121 -0.79 3.36 -4.74
CA LYS A 121 -1.04 2.97 -6.13
C LYS A 121 -0.28 1.69 -6.43
N ALA A 122 -0.98 0.63 -6.81
CA ALA A 122 -0.33 -0.63 -7.20
C ALA A 122 -0.93 -1.23 -8.46
N GLN A 123 -0.12 -2.02 -9.16
CA GLN A 123 -0.56 -2.79 -10.32
C GLN A 123 -0.95 -4.20 -9.90
N ASN A 124 -1.96 -4.75 -10.57
CA ASN A 124 -2.45 -6.12 -10.51
C ASN A 124 -2.36 -6.71 -11.93
N SER A 125 -2.70 -7.99 -12.12
CA SER A 125 -2.63 -8.61 -13.45
C SER A 125 -3.58 -7.98 -14.47
N ARG A 126 -4.72 -7.42 -14.02
CA ARG A 126 -5.74 -6.80 -14.88
C ARG A 126 -5.28 -5.49 -15.52
N ASN A 127 -4.48 -4.70 -14.82
CA ASN A 127 -3.93 -3.43 -15.31
C ASN A 127 -2.47 -3.55 -15.80
N ARG A 128 -1.79 -4.65 -15.50
CA ARG A 128 -0.48 -4.98 -16.09
C ARG A 128 -0.59 -5.61 -17.47
N SER A 129 -1.57 -6.47 -17.70
CA SER A 129 -1.76 -7.17 -18.98
C SER A 129 -2.89 -6.52 -19.77
N GLY A 130 -2.58 -5.96 -20.93
CA GLY A 130 -3.52 -5.13 -21.67
C GLY A 130 -2.88 -4.44 -22.87
N TYR A 131 -3.67 -3.66 -23.59
CA TYR A 131 -3.23 -2.89 -24.75
C TYR A 131 -3.67 -1.43 -24.60
N GLY A 132 -2.79 -0.51 -25.00
CA GLY A 132 -3.12 0.91 -25.00
C GLY A 132 -4.20 1.26 -26.01
N SER A 133 -4.84 2.41 -25.79
CA SER A 133 -5.78 2.99 -26.75
C SER A 133 -5.11 3.17 -28.11
N SER A 134 -5.73 2.62 -29.15
CA SER A 134 -5.27 2.80 -30.53
C SER A 134 -6.00 3.97 -31.16
N PHE A 135 -5.28 4.82 -31.89
CA PHE A 135 -5.83 5.99 -32.56
C PHE A 135 -5.57 5.90 -34.08
N ARG A 136 -6.51 6.37 -34.89
CA ARG A 136 -6.30 6.67 -36.31
C ARG A 136 -6.44 8.19 -36.47
N GLY A 137 -5.32 8.88 -36.69
CA GLY A 137 -5.29 10.34 -36.59
C GLY A 137 -5.63 10.79 -35.16
N ARG A 138 -6.60 11.70 -35.01
CA ARG A 138 -7.10 12.18 -33.70
C ARG A 138 -8.28 11.35 -33.16
N GLN A 139 -8.79 10.37 -33.90
CA GLN A 139 -9.92 9.55 -33.49
C GLN A 139 -9.46 8.26 -32.80
N LEU A 140 -10.08 7.96 -31.66
CA LEU A 140 -9.91 6.69 -30.96
C LEU A 140 -10.48 5.56 -31.85
N SER A 141 -9.61 4.65 -32.30
CA SER A 141 -9.97 3.54 -33.18
C SER A 141 -10.23 2.25 -32.41
N ARG A 142 -9.52 2.02 -31.30
CA ARG A 142 -9.84 0.98 -30.32
C ARG A 142 -9.60 1.52 -28.92
N PRO A 143 -10.59 1.46 -28.02
CA PRO A 143 -10.35 1.77 -26.62
C PRO A 143 -9.34 0.78 -26.06
N GLY A 144 -8.34 1.28 -25.35
CA GLY A 144 -7.39 0.45 -24.63
C GLY A 144 -8.04 -0.20 -23.40
N THR A 145 -7.36 -1.19 -22.86
CA THR A 145 -7.63 -1.67 -21.49
C THR A 145 -6.96 -0.74 -20.48
N LEU A 146 -7.07 -1.03 -19.18
CA LEU A 146 -6.38 -0.33 -18.08
C LEU A 146 -4.84 -0.53 -18.09
N TYR A 147 -4.25 -0.75 -19.27
CA TYR A 147 -2.84 -1.12 -19.42
C TYR A 147 -1.92 0.00 -18.98
N GLY A 148 -1.05 -0.29 -18.00
CA GLY A 148 -0.15 0.70 -17.42
C GLY A 148 -0.78 1.55 -16.33
N GLU A 149 -2.07 1.36 -16.03
CA GLU A 149 -2.74 2.02 -14.92
C GLU A 149 -2.41 1.36 -13.58
N THR A 150 -2.73 2.06 -12.49
CA THR A 150 -2.61 1.57 -11.12
C THR A 150 -3.97 1.60 -10.43
N THR A 151 -4.28 0.55 -9.67
CA THR A 151 -5.42 0.55 -8.76
C THR A 151 -5.05 1.33 -7.49
N PRO A 152 -5.93 2.23 -7.01
CA PRO A 152 -5.74 2.93 -5.75
C PRO A 152 -6.23 2.12 -4.54
N TYR A 153 -5.42 2.12 -3.49
CA TYR A 153 -5.68 1.57 -2.15
C TYR A 153 -5.38 2.64 -1.10
N LEU A 154 -5.73 2.39 0.16
CA LEU A 154 -5.49 3.31 1.27
C LEU A 154 -4.60 2.67 2.32
N ILE A 155 -3.48 3.30 2.65
CA ILE A 155 -2.75 3.01 3.88
C ILE A 155 -3.48 3.72 5.00
N GLN A 156 -3.96 2.96 5.99
CA GLN A 156 -4.82 3.50 7.05
C GLN A 156 -4.12 3.56 8.40
N ARG A 157 -3.21 2.62 8.64
CA ARG A 157 -2.64 2.42 9.96
C ARG A 157 -1.26 1.77 9.85
N ILE A 158 -0.38 2.18 10.76
CA ILE A 158 0.91 1.54 10.98
C ILE A 158 0.95 1.07 12.43
N SER A 159 1.29 -0.20 12.64
CA SER A 159 1.44 -0.77 13.98
C SER A 159 2.90 -1.13 14.23
N LEU A 160 3.35 -0.94 15.47
CA LEU A 160 4.70 -1.29 15.91
C LEU A 160 4.66 -2.45 16.90
N HIS A 161 5.49 -3.46 16.68
CA HIS A 161 5.72 -4.57 17.60
C HIS A 161 7.23 -4.82 17.74
N GLU A 162 7.59 -5.57 18.77
CA GLU A 162 8.99 -5.95 19.06
C GLU A 162 9.43 -7.15 18.22
#